data_AF-A0A0W0RC16-F1
#
_entry.id   AF-A0A0W0RC16-F1
#
_cell.length_a   1.000
_cell.length_b   1.000
_cell.length_c   1.000
_cell.angle_alpha   90.00
_cell.angle_beta   90.00
_cell.angle_gamma   90.00
#
_symmetry.space_group_name_H-M   'P 1'
#
loop_
_entity.id
_entity.type
_entity.pdbx_description
1 polymer ?
#
loop_
_entity_poly.entity_id
_entity_poly.type
_entity_poly.pdbx_seq_one_letter_code
_entity_poly.pdbx_strand_id
1 'polypeptide(L)'
;MLYQLKDLIYKASNEFINEFTTLSTEVTALDLSKNGLDTRLTDEFVQGLTSIAPKIKELYLADNFLVTKPGADLAKIFAAIPSSVTFLHLGSNLLGNKKAAELAEAFAAIPAHVTTLRLDDNFLNNFSQDDLLKLKGSLTHVKTLYVSYTETLSMTTEQRQALKMVFPQIETINLVDPSGKVMELNNSFPLINLVRSLGGKTSVPSLLVQGTMFVKNNNIDYQKENAIPSDLKEFVSSMK
;
A
#
# COMPACT_ATOMS: atom_id res chain seq x y z
N MET A 1 -2.51 -14.26 -16.84
CA MET A 1 -1.81 -15.26 -15.98
C MET A 1 -0.68 -14.59 -15.21
N LEU A 2 -0.46 -14.96 -13.95
CA LEU A 2 0.70 -14.53 -13.14
C LEU A 2 1.89 -15.44 -13.43
N TYR A 3 3.06 -14.86 -13.68
CA TYR A 3 4.32 -15.59 -13.87
C TYR A 3 5.41 -14.98 -13.01
N GLN A 4 6.13 -15.81 -12.26
CA GLN A 4 7.20 -15.38 -11.37
C GLN A 4 8.57 -15.71 -11.96
N LEU A 5 9.40 -14.68 -12.14
CA LEU A 5 10.82 -14.83 -12.41
C LEU A 5 11.59 -14.98 -11.09
N LYS A 6 12.61 -15.83 -11.10
CA LYS A 6 13.42 -16.17 -9.93
C LYS A 6 14.90 -16.11 -10.29
N ASP A 7 15.73 -16.07 -9.26
CA ASP A 7 17.19 -16.11 -9.37
C ASP A 7 17.76 -14.97 -10.22
N LEU A 8 17.02 -13.87 -10.36
CA LEU A 8 17.44 -12.69 -11.10
C LEU A 8 18.57 -11.94 -10.41
N ILE A 9 19.00 -12.31 -9.21
CA ILE A 9 20.24 -11.78 -8.60
C ILE A 9 21.50 -12.44 -9.18
N TYR A 10 21.40 -13.69 -9.65
CA TYR A 10 22.56 -14.49 -10.07
C TYR A 10 22.87 -14.41 -11.57
N LYS A 11 21.98 -13.79 -12.36
CA LYS A 11 22.10 -13.71 -13.82
C LYS A 11 23.13 -12.68 -14.27
N ALA A 12 23.80 -12.90 -15.39
CA ALA A 12 24.53 -11.82 -16.06
C ALA A 12 23.54 -10.77 -16.62
N SER A 13 24.02 -9.56 -16.96
CA SER A 13 23.15 -8.45 -17.39
C SER A 13 22.34 -8.78 -18.65
N ASN A 14 22.96 -9.45 -19.62
CA ASN A 14 22.29 -9.92 -20.84
C ASN A 14 21.24 -11.00 -20.55
N GLU A 15 21.53 -11.94 -19.64
CA GLU A 15 20.59 -12.98 -19.23
C GLU A 15 19.39 -12.39 -18.49
N PHE A 16 19.63 -11.43 -17.59
CA PHE A 16 18.58 -10.70 -16.88
C PHE A 16 17.60 -10.05 -17.85
N ILE A 17 18.09 -9.34 -18.87
CA ILE A 17 17.25 -8.68 -19.87
C ILE A 17 16.48 -9.72 -20.72
N ASN A 18 17.10 -10.85 -21.05
CA ASN A 18 16.48 -11.91 -21.85
C ASN A 18 15.31 -12.61 -21.13
N GLU A 19 15.26 -12.59 -19.80
CA GLU A 19 14.11 -13.16 -19.04
C GLU A 19 12.79 -12.44 -19.36
N PHE A 20 12.84 -11.17 -19.76
CA PHE A 20 11.64 -10.39 -20.07
C PHE A 20 11.09 -10.65 -21.48
N THR A 21 11.92 -11.17 -22.39
CA THR A 21 11.56 -11.36 -23.81
C THR A 21 11.00 -12.75 -24.12
N THR A 22 11.20 -13.72 -23.22
CA THR A 22 10.79 -15.12 -23.39
C THR A 22 9.42 -15.43 -22.77
N LEU A 23 8.72 -14.42 -22.23
CA LEU A 23 7.44 -14.59 -21.55
C LEU A 23 6.30 -14.99 -22.49
N SER A 24 5.63 -16.11 -22.17
CA SER A 24 4.43 -16.62 -22.87
C SER A 24 3.38 -15.52 -23.13
N THR A 25 2.66 -15.61 -24.26
CA THR A 25 1.60 -14.67 -24.67
C THR A 25 0.51 -14.48 -23.62
N GLU A 26 0.25 -15.49 -22.80
CA GLU A 26 -0.81 -15.49 -21.77
C GLU A 26 -0.44 -14.75 -20.47
N VAL A 27 0.83 -14.39 -20.30
CA VAL A 27 1.30 -13.68 -19.10
C VAL A 27 0.78 -12.24 -19.15
N THR A 28 0.07 -11.85 -18.09
CA THR A 28 -0.49 -10.50 -17.90
C THR A 28 -0.03 -9.87 -16.60
N ALA A 29 0.55 -10.66 -15.69
CA ALA A 29 1.09 -10.21 -14.43
C ALA A 29 2.49 -10.82 -14.26
N LEU A 30 3.48 -9.99 -13.96
CA LEU A 30 4.87 -10.39 -13.83
C LEU A 30 5.34 -10.17 -12.40
N ASP A 31 5.81 -11.25 -11.78
CA ASP A 31 6.31 -11.24 -10.43
C ASP A 31 7.84 -11.34 -10.41
N LEU A 32 8.49 -10.25 -9.98
CA LEU A 32 9.93 -10.15 -9.78
C LEU A 32 10.28 -10.10 -8.29
N SER A 33 9.36 -10.47 -7.41
CA SER A 33 9.57 -10.42 -5.97
C SER A 33 10.67 -11.39 -5.53
N LYS A 34 11.39 -11.07 -4.45
CA LYS A 34 12.44 -11.93 -3.87
C LYS A 34 13.63 -12.20 -4.78
N ASN A 35 14.05 -11.19 -5.53
CA ASN A 35 15.15 -11.29 -6.50
C ASN A 35 16.34 -10.40 -6.17
N GLY A 36 16.39 -9.75 -4.99
CA GLY A 36 17.52 -8.90 -4.57
C GLY A 36 17.90 -7.85 -5.60
N LEU A 37 16.90 -7.24 -6.25
CA LEU A 37 17.09 -6.29 -7.36
C LEU A 37 17.76 -4.97 -6.93
N ASP A 38 17.94 -4.76 -5.63
CA ASP A 38 18.73 -3.67 -5.09
C ASP A 38 20.24 -3.78 -5.38
N THR A 39 20.74 -4.98 -5.67
CA THR A 39 22.15 -5.17 -6.06
C THR A 39 22.41 -4.90 -7.54
N ARG A 40 21.35 -4.82 -8.36
CA ARG A 40 21.45 -4.59 -9.81
C ARG A 40 21.86 -3.15 -10.12
N LEU A 41 22.64 -2.96 -11.19
CA LEU A 41 22.91 -1.62 -11.70
C LEU A 41 21.61 -0.93 -12.12
N THR A 42 21.49 0.35 -11.83
CA THR A 42 20.28 1.14 -12.10
C THR A 42 19.91 1.11 -13.58
N ASP A 43 20.88 1.26 -14.48
CA ASP A 43 20.65 1.24 -15.92
C ASP A 43 20.20 -0.13 -16.42
N GLU A 44 20.73 -1.22 -15.86
CA GLU A 44 20.30 -2.59 -16.21
C GLU A 44 18.86 -2.84 -15.77
N PHE A 45 18.50 -2.40 -14.56
CA PHE A 45 17.14 -2.57 -14.05
C PHE A 45 16.15 -1.74 -14.90
N VAL A 46 16.50 -0.49 -15.20
CA VAL A 46 15.72 0.35 -16.12
C VAL A 46 15.56 -0.34 -17.48
N GLN A 47 16.63 -0.86 -18.06
CA GLN A 47 16.57 -1.58 -19.35
C GLN A 47 15.72 -2.85 -19.29
N GLY A 48 15.78 -3.59 -18.18
CA GLY A 48 14.92 -4.75 -17.95
C GLY A 48 13.45 -4.37 -17.91
N LEU A 49 13.11 -3.33 -17.15
CA LEU A 49 11.73 -2.83 -17.06
C LEU A 49 11.21 -2.34 -18.41
N THR A 50 11.99 -1.57 -19.18
CA THR A 50 11.56 -1.10 -20.51
C THR A 50 11.43 -2.22 -21.54
N SER A 51 12.05 -3.38 -21.29
CA SER A 51 11.94 -4.57 -22.14
C SER A 51 10.72 -5.45 -21.82
N ILE A 52 9.98 -5.15 -20.75
CA ILE A 52 8.76 -5.90 -20.40
C ILE A 52 7.70 -5.72 -21.50
N ALA A 53 7.12 -6.84 -21.94
CA ALA A 53 6.10 -6.84 -22.98
C ALA A 53 4.89 -5.94 -22.63
N PRO A 54 4.32 -5.17 -23.59
CA PRO A 54 3.26 -4.17 -23.35
C PRO A 54 1.89 -4.76 -22.97
N LYS A 55 1.81 -6.07 -22.79
CA LYS A 55 0.63 -6.81 -22.31
C LYS A 55 0.60 -6.93 -20.78
N ILE A 56 1.73 -6.75 -20.10
CA ILE A 56 1.83 -6.90 -18.64
C ILE A 56 1.12 -5.72 -17.97
N LYS A 57 0.11 -6.02 -17.15
CA LYS A 57 -0.73 -5.05 -16.43
C LYS A 57 -0.35 -4.91 -14.97
N GLU A 58 0.28 -5.93 -14.41
CA GLU A 58 0.62 -6.01 -12.99
C GLU A 58 2.10 -6.35 -12.86
N LEU A 59 2.81 -5.56 -12.06
CA LEU A 59 4.23 -5.76 -11.78
C LEU A 59 4.45 -5.86 -10.28
N TYR A 60 5.10 -6.94 -9.85
CA TYR A 60 5.42 -7.19 -8.46
C TYR A 60 6.92 -7.07 -8.27
N LEU A 61 7.34 -6.15 -7.40
CA LEU A 61 8.72 -5.88 -7.01
C LEU A 61 8.89 -6.09 -5.50
N ALA A 62 8.04 -6.90 -4.86
CA ALA A 62 8.06 -7.05 -3.42
C ALA A 62 9.34 -7.73 -2.93
N ASP A 63 9.80 -7.43 -1.72
CA ASP A 63 10.95 -8.11 -1.09
C ASP A 63 12.20 -8.10 -1.98
N ASN A 64 12.59 -6.91 -2.43
CA ASN A 64 13.78 -6.68 -3.26
C ASN A 64 14.77 -5.71 -2.61
N PHE A 65 14.61 -5.41 -1.31
CA PHE A 65 15.47 -4.51 -0.54
C PHE A 65 15.69 -3.13 -1.17
N LEU A 66 14.72 -2.63 -1.93
CA LEU A 66 14.86 -1.40 -2.72
C LEU A 66 15.23 -0.15 -1.89
N VAL A 67 15.06 -0.17 -0.55
CA VAL A 67 15.56 0.88 0.35
C VAL A 67 17.04 1.23 0.15
N THR A 68 17.89 0.27 -0.23
CA THR A 68 19.35 0.46 -0.34
C THR A 68 19.74 1.25 -1.59
N LYS A 69 18.87 1.29 -2.61
CA LYS A 69 19.10 2.13 -3.80
C LYS A 69 19.03 3.61 -3.46
N PRO A 70 19.92 4.47 -3.98
CA PRO A 70 19.78 5.93 -3.83
C PRO A 70 18.41 6.43 -4.31
N GLY A 71 17.89 7.52 -3.72
CA GLY A 71 16.58 8.10 -4.09
C GLY A 71 16.46 8.40 -5.59
N ALA A 72 17.47 9.06 -6.16
CA ALA A 72 17.53 9.37 -7.59
C ALA A 72 17.55 8.12 -8.48
N ASP A 73 18.14 7.02 -8.02
CA ASP A 73 18.17 5.76 -8.76
C ASP A 73 16.82 5.05 -8.71
N LEU A 74 16.14 5.05 -7.55
CA LEU A 74 14.75 4.59 -7.46
C LEU A 74 13.83 5.43 -8.35
N ALA A 75 14.03 6.75 -8.41
CA ALA A 75 13.25 7.61 -9.28
C ALA A 75 13.40 7.20 -10.76
N LYS A 76 14.61 6.93 -11.23
CA LYS A 76 14.85 6.40 -12.58
C LYS A 76 14.18 5.05 -12.80
N ILE A 77 14.30 4.13 -11.85
CA ILE A 77 13.69 2.79 -11.93
C ILE A 77 12.16 2.89 -11.98
N PHE A 78 11.55 3.69 -11.13
CA PHE A 78 10.10 3.88 -11.10
C PHE A 78 9.59 4.61 -12.34
N ALA A 79 10.32 5.60 -12.86
CA ALA A 79 9.98 6.25 -14.13
C ALA A 79 10.01 5.28 -15.33
N ALA A 80 10.76 4.18 -15.24
CA ALA A 80 10.87 3.17 -16.28
C ALA A 80 9.77 2.09 -16.25
N ILE A 81 8.81 2.18 -15.31
CA ILE A 81 7.70 1.23 -15.23
C ILE A 81 6.88 1.29 -16.53
N PRO A 82 6.63 0.15 -17.21
CA PRO A 82 5.98 0.14 -18.51
C PRO A 82 4.60 0.79 -18.51
N SER A 83 4.25 1.52 -19.58
CA SER A 83 2.96 2.20 -19.75
C SER A 83 1.72 1.30 -19.68
N SER A 84 1.92 -0.01 -19.83
CA SER A 84 0.88 -1.02 -19.72
C SER A 84 0.57 -1.42 -18.27
N VAL A 85 1.48 -1.19 -17.34
CA VAL A 85 1.36 -1.57 -15.92
C VAL A 85 0.47 -0.56 -15.19
N THR A 86 -0.64 -1.02 -14.66
CA THR A 86 -1.59 -0.23 -13.86
C THR A 86 -1.58 -0.60 -12.38
N PHE A 87 -1.03 -1.78 -12.05
CA PHE A 87 -0.84 -2.27 -10.69
C PHE A 87 0.65 -2.46 -10.40
N LEU A 88 1.13 -1.83 -9.34
CA LEU A 88 2.51 -1.96 -8.86
C LEU A 88 2.53 -2.42 -7.40
N HIS A 89 3.27 -3.48 -7.13
CA HIS A 89 3.46 -3.99 -5.77
C HIS A 89 4.91 -3.77 -5.33
N LEU A 90 5.11 -2.88 -4.34
CA LEU A 90 6.40 -2.53 -3.74
C LEU A 90 6.49 -3.01 -2.28
N GLY A 91 5.72 -4.01 -1.89
CA GLY A 91 5.64 -4.49 -0.51
C GLY A 91 6.99 -5.02 -0.01
N SER A 92 7.23 -5.01 1.30
CA SER A 92 8.44 -5.62 1.89
C SER A 92 9.76 -5.05 1.36
N ASN A 93 9.81 -3.77 0.96
CA ASN A 93 11.04 -3.13 0.45
C ASN A 93 11.73 -2.21 1.46
N LEU A 94 11.24 -2.19 2.71
CA LEU A 94 11.80 -1.39 3.81
C LEU A 94 11.82 0.12 3.53
N LEU A 95 10.93 0.61 2.66
CA LEU A 95 10.99 2.00 2.16
C LEU A 95 10.82 3.05 3.27
N GLY A 96 10.15 2.71 4.37
CA GLY A 96 10.01 3.55 5.57
C GLY A 96 11.30 3.83 6.33
N ASN A 97 12.39 3.12 6.02
CA ASN A 97 13.73 3.40 6.54
C ASN A 97 14.55 4.34 5.63
N LYS A 98 13.97 4.79 4.51
CA LYS A 98 14.61 5.74 3.59
C LYS A 98 14.45 7.16 4.10
N LYS A 99 15.33 8.08 3.67
CA LYS A 99 15.12 9.51 3.93
C LYS A 99 13.84 9.97 3.22
N ALA A 100 12.98 10.68 3.94
CA ALA A 100 11.69 11.12 3.41
C ALA A 100 11.79 11.91 2.09
N ALA A 101 12.81 12.77 1.94
CA ALA A 101 13.02 13.52 0.70
C ALA A 101 13.42 12.62 -0.49
N GLU A 102 14.28 11.62 -0.26
CA GLU A 102 14.65 10.64 -1.28
C GLU A 102 13.45 9.78 -1.70
N LEU A 103 12.62 9.39 -0.74
CA LEU A 103 11.42 8.61 -1.03
C LEU A 103 10.36 9.45 -1.75
N ALA A 104 10.22 10.73 -1.39
CA ALA A 104 9.31 11.65 -2.09
C ALA A 104 9.71 11.84 -3.56
N GLU A 105 11.01 11.99 -3.85
CA GLU A 105 11.55 12.03 -5.22
C GLU A 105 11.24 10.74 -5.98
N ALA A 106 11.52 9.58 -5.37
CA ALA A 106 11.22 8.28 -5.98
C ALA A 106 9.72 8.11 -6.26
N PHE A 107 8.87 8.36 -5.27
CA PHE A 107 7.41 8.24 -5.40
C PHE A 107 6.83 9.18 -6.47
N ALA A 108 7.33 10.41 -6.56
CA ALA A 108 6.91 11.35 -7.61
C ALA A 108 7.25 10.85 -9.03
N ALA A 109 8.21 9.95 -9.17
CA ALA A 109 8.58 9.34 -10.44
C ALA A 109 7.73 8.11 -10.82
N ILE A 110 6.86 7.61 -9.92
CA ILE A 110 5.91 6.56 -10.27
C ILE A 110 4.95 7.12 -11.34
N PRO A 111 4.82 6.48 -12.52
CA PRO A 111 4.05 7.03 -13.62
C PRO A 111 2.54 7.09 -13.33
N ALA A 112 1.87 8.11 -13.88
CA ALA A 112 0.46 8.36 -13.63
C ALA A 112 -0.51 7.24 -14.07
N HIS A 113 -0.08 6.32 -14.94
CA HIS A 113 -0.87 5.16 -15.34
C HIS A 113 -0.94 4.07 -14.25
N VAL A 114 -0.07 4.12 -13.23
CA VAL A 114 -0.11 3.21 -12.08
C VAL A 114 -1.17 3.67 -11.08
N THR A 115 -2.42 3.30 -11.31
CA THR A 115 -3.55 3.72 -10.46
C THR A 115 -3.72 2.88 -9.20
N THR A 116 -3.09 1.71 -9.14
CA THR A 116 -3.15 0.81 -7.99
C THR A 116 -1.74 0.53 -7.47
N LEU A 117 -1.51 0.87 -6.20
CA LEU A 117 -0.22 0.72 -5.56
C LEU A 117 -0.34 -0.10 -4.28
N ARG A 118 0.61 -1.01 -4.08
CA ARG A 118 0.69 -1.83 -2.88
C ARG A 118 2.01 -1.60 -2.14
N LEU A 119 1.90 -1.14 -0.89
CA LEU A 119 2.99 -0.66 -0.03
C LEU A 119 3.02 -1.36 1.34
N ASP A 120 2.36 -2.51 1.50
CA ASP A 120 2.41 -3.28 2.74
C ASP A 120 3.83 -3.67 3.14
N ASP A 121 4.05 -3.78 4.44
CA ASP A 121 5.29 -4.21 5.07
C ASP A 121 6.52 -3.38 4.65
N ASN A 122 6.35 -2.06 4.54
CA ASN A 122 7.43 -1.14 4.22
C ASN A 122 7.95 -0.35 5.42
N PHE A 123 7.45 -0.61 6.63
CA PHE A 123 7.74 0.15 7.84
C PHE A 123 7.38 1.64 7.72
N LEU A 124 6.30 1.98 7.02
CA LEU A 124 5.89 3.38 6.82
C LEU A 124 5.52 4.09 8.14
N ASN A 125 5.16 3.32 9.16
CA ASN A 125 4.92 3.80 10.52
C ASN A 125 6.19 4.32 11.23
N ASN A 126 7.38 4.03 10.71
CA ASN A 126 8.64 4.56 11.26
C ASN A 126 8.85 6.04 10.93
N PHE A 127 8.18 6.57 9.89
CA PHE A 127 8.29 7.99 9.57
C PHE A 127 7.62 8.86 10.64
N SER A 128 8.29 9.94 11.03
CA SER A 128 7.63 11.00 11.78
C SER A 128 6.51 11.65 10.96
N GLN A 129 5.62 12.40 11.63
CA GLN A 129 4.62 13.21 10.93
C GLN A 129 5.27 14.17 9.92
N ASP A 130 6.35 14.86 10.31
CA ASP A 130 7.06 15.81 9.45
C ASP A 130 7.70 15.14 8.24
N ASP A 131 8.18 13.91 8.41
CA ASP A 131 8.70 13.11 7.30
C ASP A 131 7.59 12.74 6.32
N LEU A 132 6.44 12.24 6.80
CA LEU A 132 5.29 11.94 5.95
C LEU A 132 4.78 13.19 5.20
N LEU A 133 4.83 14.37 5.82
CA LEU A 133 4.46 15.63 5.18
C LEU A 133 5.39 16.00 4.01
N LYS A 134 6.66 15.56 4.01
CA LYS A 134 7.57 15.75 2.86
C LYS A 134 7.15 14.92 1.64
N LEU A 135 6.43 13.82 1.85
CA LEU A 135 5.90 12.98 0.77
C LEU A 135 4.58 13.51 0.19
N LYS A 136 4.03 14.59 0.73
CA LYS A 136 2.74 15.15 0.32
C LYS A 136 2.66 15.34 -1.19
N GLY A 137 1.62 14.76 -1.80
CA GLY A 137 1.35 14.88 -3.22
C GLY A 137 2.32 14.14 -4.15
N SER A 138 3.23 13.32 -3.63
CA SER A 138 4.10 12.49 -4.49
C SER A 138 3.32 11.45 -5.30
N LEU A 139 2.15 11.01 -4.83
CA LEU A 139 1.34 9.97 -5.46
C LEU A 139 -0.09 10.44 -5.74
N THR A 140 -0.21 11.53 -6.50
CA THR A 140 -1.50 12.18 -6.80
C THR A 140 -2.46 11.38 -7.67
N HIS A 141 -1.96 10.37 -8.39
CA HIS A 141 -2.69 9.59 -9.38
C HIS A 141 -3.18 8.23 -8.87
N VAL A 142 -2.73 7.81 -7.68
CA VAL A 142 -3.10 6.52 -7.09
C VAL A 142 -4.53 6.59 -6.53
N LYS A 143 -5.37 5.64 -6.97
CA LYS A 143 -6.78 5.51 -6.57
C LYS A 143 -7.02 4.37 -5.60
N THR A 144 -6.27 3.28 -5.75
CA THR A 144 -6.36 2.10 -4.88
C THR A 144 -5.02 1.86 -4.20
N LEU A 145 -5.04 1.80 -2.88
CA LEU A 145 -3.85 1.61 -2.05
C LEU A 145 -4.00 0.35 -1.19
N TYR A 146 -2.95 -0.45 -1.13
CA TYR A 146 -2.82 -1.56 -0.19
C TYR A 146 -1.74 -1.22 0.83
N VAL A 147 -2.05 -1.31 2.12
CA VAL A 147 -1.14 -1.00 3.23
C VAL A 147 -1.27 -2.03 4.34
N SER A 148 -0.19 -2.21 5.11
CA SER A 148 -0.16 -3.17 6.21
C SER A 148 -1.07 -2.71 7.35
N TYR A 149 -1.92 -3.63 7.83
CA TYR A 149 -2.82 -3.39 8.96
C TYR A 149 -2.04 -3.06 10.23
N THR A 150 -0.99 -3.83 10.53
CA THR A 150 -0.22 -3.69 11.76
C THR A 150 0.56 -2.36 11.79
N GLU A 151 1.17 -1.99 10.66
CA GLU A 151 1.84 -0.69 10.52
C GLU A 151 0.85 0.46 10.64
N THR A 152 -0.30 0.38 9.95
CA THR A 152 -1.29 1.45 10.01
C THR A 152 -1.89 1.62 11.40
N LEU A 153 -2.08 0.50 12.12
CA LEU A 153 -2.58 0.51 13.50
C LEU A 153 -1.57 1.14 14.47
N SER A 154 -0.27 0.95 14.25
CA SER A 154 0.78 1.50 15.12
C SER A 154 1.03 3.00 14.90
N MET A 155 0.58 3.56 13.77
CA MET A 155 0.68 4.99 13.51
C MET A 155 -0.17 5.83 14.48
N THR A 156 0.26 7.06 14.75
CA THR A 156 -0.58 8.09 15.39
C THR A 156 -1.63 8.62 14.41
N THR A 157 -2.62 9.35 14.94
CA THR A 157 -3.64 10.00 14.10
C THR A 157 -3.02 11.03 13.17
N GLU A 158 -2.03 11.77 13.64
CA GLU A 158 -1.31 12.81 12.89
C GLU A 158 -0.46 12.19 11.78
N GLN A 159 0.23 11.08 12.05
CA GLN A 159 0.93 10.31 11.03
C GLN A 159 -0.04 9.83 9.94
N ARG A 160 -1.21 9.28 10.33
CA ARG A 160 -2.22 8.84 9.34
C ARG A 160 -2.78 10.01 8.52
N GLN A 161 -2.99 11.18 9.13
CA GLN A 161 -3.39 12.38 8.40
C GLN A 161 -2.31 12.86 7.44
N ALA A 162 -1.03 12.81 7.84
CA ALA A 162 0.07 13.15 6.94
C ALA A 162 0.19 12.15 5.78
N LEU A 163 0.07 10.84 6.05
CA LEU A 163 0.08 9.80 5.03
C LEU A 163 -1.08 9.96 4.03
N LYS A 164 -2.26 10.34 4.48
CA LYS A 164 -3.38 10.68 3.60
C LYS A 164 -3.02 11.77 2.59
N MET A 165 -2.17 12.74 2.95
CA MET A 165 -1.77 13.83 2.04
C MET A 165 -0.81 13.36 0.93
N VAL A 166 -0.24 12.17 1.04
CA VAL A 166 0.56 11.54 -0.02
C VAL A 166 -0.34 11.12 -1.20
N PHE A 167 -1.58 10.72 -0.91
CA PHE A 167 -2.56 10.17 -1.87
C PHE A 167 -3.84 11.02 -1.94
N PRO A 168 -3.79 12.25 -2.50
CA PRO A 168 -4.92 13.18 -2.47
C PRO A 168 -6.18 12.69 -3.22
N GLN A 169 -6.03 11.77 -4.17
CA GLN A 169 -7.14 11.23 -4.97
C GLN A 169 -7.53 9.80 -4.58
N ILE A 170 -7.15 9.34 -3.38
CA ILE A 170 -7.42 7.97 -2.95
C ILE A 170 -8.93 7.69 -2.86
N GLU A 171 -9.34 6.54 -3.37
CA GLU A 171 -10.73 6.07 -3.35
C GLU A 171 -10.85 4.85 -2.44
N THR A 172 -10.01 3.85 -2.69
CA THR A 172 -10.05 2.55 -2.02
C THR A 172 -8.75 2.32 -1.26
N ILE A 173 -8.87 1.94 0.01
CA ILE A 173 -7.74 1.49 0.82
C ILE A 173 -8.05 0.09 1.34
N ASN A 174 -7.15 -0.84 1.04
CA ASN A 174 -7.22 -2.22 1.44
C ASN A 174 -6.16 -2.48 2.52
N LEU A 175 -6.60 -2.95 3.69
CA LEU A 175 -5.70 -3.36 4.75
C LEU A 175 -5.23 -4.79 4.48
N VAL A 176 -3.94 -5.02 4.64
CA VAL A 176 -3.29 -6.31 4.43
C VAL A 176 -2.84 -6.86 5.78
N ASP A 177 -3.13 -8.12 6.07
CA ASP A 177 -2.68 -8.80 7.28
C ASP A 177 -1.19 -9.23 7.16
N PRO A 178 -0.54 -9.65 8.27
CA PRO A 178 0.86 -10.09 8.24
C PRO A 178 1.16 -11.31 7.36
N SER A 179 0.14 -12.01 6.86
CA SER A 179 0.30 -13.11 5.91
C SER A 179 0.31 -12.63 4.45
N GLY A 180 0.10 -11.33 4.22
CA GLY A 180 0.00 -10.72 2.90
C GLY A 180 -1.42 -10.76 2.31
N LYS A 181 -2.43 -11.19 3.09
CA LYS A 181 -3.81 -11.31 2.62
C LYS A 181 -4.61 -10.03 2.89
N VAL A 182 -5.45 -9.65 1.92
CA VAL A 182 -6.37 -8.52 2.08
C VAL A 182 -7.45 -8.87 3.11
N MET A 183 -7.67 -7.96 4.06
CA MET A 183 -8.66 -8.11 5.12
C MET A 183 -10.04 -7.68 4.64
N GLU A 184 -11.06 -8.47 4.98
CA GLU A 184 -12.46 -8.14 4.72
C GLU A 184 -12.94 -7.03 5.67
N LEU A 185 -13.40 -5.90 5.12
CA LEU A 185 -13.84 -4.73 5.90
C LEU A 185 -15.30 -4.84 6.40
N ASN A 186 -16.12 -5.64 5.72
CA ASN A 186 -17.58 -5.66 5.83
C ASN A 186 -18.15 -5.92 7.23
N ASN A 187 -17.35 -6.48 8.15
CA ASN A 187 -17.79 -6.84 9.49
C ASN A 187 -16.94 -6.22 10.62
N SER A 188 -16.08 -5.24 10.33
CA SER A 188 -15.16 -4.68 11.34
C SER A 188 -15.09 -3.16 11.33
N PHE A 189 -15.83 -2.53 12.25
CA PHE A 189 -15.79 -1.09 12.46
C PHE A 189 -14.40 -0.52 12.78
N PRO A 190 -13.54 -1.18 13.59
CA PRO A 190 -12.17 -0.74 13.78
C PRO A 190 -11.39 -0.63 12.46
N LEU A 191 -11.52 -1.62 11.57
CA LEU A 191 -10.86 -1.61 10.26
C LEU A 191 -11.41 -0.50 9.36
N ILE A 192 -12.74 -0.33 9.33
CA ILE A 192 -13.39 0.77 8.58
C ILE A 192 -12.92 2.14 9.07
N ASN A 193 -12.84 2.34 10.39
CA ASN A 193 -12.36 3.58 10.99
C ASN A 193 -10.89 3.83 10.67
N LEU A 194 -10.06 2.79 10.68
CA LEU A 194 -8.64 2.87 10.33
C LEU A 194 -8.48 3.28 8.86
N VAL A 195 -9.19 2.62 7.94
CA VAL A 195 -9.24 2.98 6.51
C VAL A 195 -9.67 4.44 6.32
N ARG A 196 -10.72 4.88 7.01
CA ARG A 196 -11.22 6.26 6.93
C ARG A 196 -10.20 7.27 7.43
N SER A 197 -9.42 6.92 8.47
CA SER A 197 -8.37 7.80 8.99
C SER A 197 -7.23 8.04 8.00
N LEU A 198 -7.02 7.13 7.04
CA LEU A 198 -6.11 7.28 5.91
C LEU A 198 -6.74 7.97 4.68
N GLY A 199 -8.02 8.34 4.74
CA GLY A 199 -8.73 8.99 3.64
C GLY A 199 -9.51 8.05 2.72
N GLY A 200 -9.56 6.75 3.01
CA GLY A 200 -10.35 5.80 2.22
C GLY A 200 -11.85 6.08 2.31
N LYS A 201 -12.56 5.96 1.18
CA LYS A 201 -14.00 6.19 1.11
C LYS A 201 -14.73 4.93 1.58
N THR A 202 -15.36 4.99 2.74
CA THR A 202 -16.18 3.90 3.30
C THR A 202 -17.53 4.43 3.75
N SER A 203 -18.53 3.55 3.86
CA SER A 203 -19.83 3.92 4.43
C SER A 203 -19.66 4.30 5.90
N VAL A 204 -20.13 5.48 6.28
CA VAL A 204 -20.14 5.91 7.69
C VAL A 204 -21.17 5.08 8.45
N PRO A 205 -20.82 4.39 9.55
CA PRO A 205 -21.80 3.71 10.38
C PRO A 205 -22.83 4.72 10.91
N SER A 206 -24.11 4.33 10.98
CA SER A 206 -25.15 5.23 11.50
C SER A 206 -24.84 5.69 12.92
N LEU A 207 -25.38 6.85 13.33
CA LEU A 207 -25.20 7.37 14.68
C LEU A 207 -25.66 6.36 15.75
N LEU A 208 -26.70 5.58 15.45
CA LEU A 208 -27.17 4.47 16.29
C LEU A 208 -26.07 3.43 16.51
N VAL A 209 -25.43 2.96 15.43
CA VAL A 209 -24.31 2.00 15.51
C VAL A 209 -23.13 2.57 16.28
N GLN A 210 -22.78 3.84 16.04
CA GLN A 210 -21.67 4.50 16.74
C GLN A 210 -21.97 4.64 18.24
N GLY A 211 -23.19 5.04 18.59
CA GLY A 211 -23.65 5.12 19.98
C GLY A 211 -23.60 3.75 20.68
N THR A 212 -23.99 2.68 19.98
CA THR A 212 -23.95 1.32 20.55
C THR A 212 -22.52 0.89 20.87
N MET A 213 -21.59 1.15 19.95
CA MET A 213 -20.17 0.85 20.16
C MET A 213 -19.57 1.67 21.30
N PHE A 214 -19.95 2.95 21.42
CA PHE A 214 -19.51 3.80 22.52
C PHE A 214 -19.93 3.23 23.88
N VAL A 215 -21.19 2.78 23.99
CA VAL A 215 -21.72 2.13 25.20
C VAL A 215 -20.94 0.87 25.56
N LYS A 216 -20.70 -0.02 24.58
CA LYS A 216 -19.93 -1.26 24.79
C LYS A 216 -18.47 -1.01 25.17
N ASN A 217 -17.76 -0.18 24.41
CA ASN A 217 -16.32 0.03 24.59
C ASN A 217 -15.96 0.74 25.89
N ASN A 218 -16.87 1.54 26.44
CA ASN A 218 -16.68 2.25 27.71
C ASN A 218 -17.28 1.51 28.91
N ASN A 219 -17.75 0.27 28.72
CA ASN A 219 -18.43 -0.52 29.76
C ASN A 219 -19.53 0.27 30.47
N ILE A 220 -20.29 1.08 29.72
CA ILE A 220 -21.35 1.91 30.31
C ILE A 220 -22.43 0.97 30.81
N ASP A 221 -22.82 1.13 32.08
CA ASP A 221 -23.98 0.44 32.64
C ASP A 221 -25.28 1.06 32.10
N TYR A 222 -25.67 0.61 30.90
CA TYR A 222 -26.84 1.11 30.17
C TYR A 222 -28.17 0.53 30.66
N GLN A 223 -28.14 -0.43 31.60
CA GLN A 223 -29.35 -0.98 32.22
C GLN A 223 -29.94 -0.03 33.26
N LYS A 224 -29.16 0.93 33.75
CA LYS A 224 -29.67 2.01 34.62
C LYS A 224 -30.77 2.82 33.94
N GLU A 225 -31.72 3.27 34.75
CA GLU A 225 -32.80 4.15 34.31
C GLU A 225 -32.22 5.45 33.72
N ASN A 226 -32.74 5.87 32.57
CA ASN A 226 -32.29 7.06 31.82
C ASN A 226 -30.80 7.12 31.43
N ALA A 227 -30.05 6.01 31.50
CA ALA A 227 -28.64 5.99 31.13
C ALA A 227 -28.38 6.31 29.65
N ILE A 228 -29.25 5.79 28.77
CA ILE A 228 -29.25 6.05 27.33
C ILE A 228 -30.68 5.96 26.77
N PRO A 229 -30.96 6.54 25.59
CA PRO A 229 -32.25 6.41 24.89
C PRO A 229 -32.68 4.94 24.65
N SER A 230 -33.99 4.68 24.68
CA SER A 230 -34.57 3.33 24.61
C SER A 230 -34.29 2.58 23.31
N ASP A 231 -34.33 3.29 22.18
CA ASP A 231 -33.96 2.80 20.85
C ASP A 231 -32.49 2.35 20.82
N LEU A 232 -31.60 3.10 21.49
CA LEU A 232 -30.20 2.72 21.64
C LEU A 232 -30.03 1.48 22.54
N LYS A 233 -30.81 1.36 23.64
CA LYS A 233 -30.79 0.18 24.52
C LYS A 233 -31.16 -1.11 23.76
N GLU A 234 -32.21 -1.05 22.95
CA GLU A 234 -32.68 -2.18 22.15
C GLU A 234 -31.58 -2.66 21.19
N PHE A 235 -30.92 -1.72 20.51
CA PHE A 235 -29.87 -2.03 19.54
C PHE A 235 -28.56 -2.51 20.20
N VAL A 236 -28.18 -1.99 21.37
CA VAL A 236 -27.04 -2.50 22.16
C VAL A 236 -27.29 -3.96 22.55
N SER A 237 -28.53 -4.31 22.89
CA SER A 237 -28.93 -5.65 23.33
C SER A 237 -29.02 -6.66 22.18
N SER A 238 -29.30 -6.21 20.94
CA SER A 238 -29.43 -7.08 19.77
C SER A 238 -28.10 -7.52 19.16
N MET A 239 -27.03 -6.73 19.34
CA MET A 239 -25.67 -7.13 18.97
C MET A 239 -25.10 -8.04 20.06
N LYS A 240 -25.21 -9.37 19.94
CA LYS A 240 -24.44 -10.31 20.77
C LYS A 240 -23.08 -10.57 20.16
#